data_AF-A0A1E1VYG1-F1
#
_entry.id   AF-A0A1E1VYG1-F1
#
_cell.length_a   1.000
_cell.length_b   1.000
_cell.length_c   1.000
_cell.angle_alpha   90.00
_cell.angle_beta   90.00
_cell.angle_gamma   90.00
#
_symmetry.space_group_name_H-M   'P 1'
#
loop_
_entity.id
_entity.type
_entity.pdbx_description
1 polymer ?
#
loop_
_entity_poly.entity_id
_entity_poly.type
_entity_poly.pdbx_seq_one_letter_code
_entity_poly.pdbx_strand_id
1 'polypeptide(L)'
;FIFAPKKPLMKRMLFEEIPPPHNKHWYNVIVMGLDAISRLNFYRTMPKTVAYLKMKGAVEFMGYNKVGDNTFPNLAAVLLGVQDAELQTTCWPHTRATFDNCPFIWERFKNIGYYTALAEDNAKLGTFNFGKIG
;
A
#
# COMPACT_ATOMS: atom_id res chain seq x y z
N PHE A 1 -14.26 -4.83 10.48
CA PHE A 1 -13.96 -3.40 10.28
C PHE A 1 -14.87 -2.86 9.19
N ILE A 2 -15.82 -1.98 9.53
CA ILE A 2 -16.69 -1.32 8.56
C ILE A 2 -16.04 0.05 8.31
N PHE A 3 -15.51 0.26 7.11
CA PHE A 3 -15.16 1.59 6.64
C PHE A 3 -16.46 2.34 6.39
N ALA A 4 -16.99 3.00 7.43
CA ALA A 4 -18.03 4.00 7.24
C ALA A 4 -17.33 5.30 6.80
N PRO A 5 -17.45 5.72 5.53
CA PRO A 5 -16.93 7.02 5.13
C PRO A 5 -17.67 8.09 5.93
N LYS A 6 -16.92 8.80 6.78
CA LYS A 6 -17.43 9.92 7.61
C LYS A 6 -17.66 11.20 6.79
N LYS A 7 -17.30 11.18 5.50
CA LYS A 7 -17.66 12.21 4.52
C LYS A 7 -18.84 11.69 3.70
N PRO A 8 -19.87 12.51 3.41
CA PRO A 8 -20.83 12.15 2.36
C PRO A 8 -20.02 11.83 1.11
N LEU A 9 -20.31 10.69 0.45
CA LEU A 9 -19.85 10.43 -0.91
C LEU A 9 -20.13 11.72 -1.69
N MET A 10 -19.06 12.44 -2.03
CA MET A 10 -19.17 13.79 -2.59
C MET A 10 -20.17 13.72 -3.72
N LYS A 11 -21.27 14.44 -3.57
CA LYS A 11 -22.31 14.53 -4.57
C LYS A 11 -21.63 15.15 -5.79
N ARG A 12 -21.30 14.30 -6.77
CA ARG A 12 -20.83 14.56 -8.13
C ARG A 12 -20.82 16.07 -8.48
N MET A 13 -19.85 16.81 -7.97
CA MET A 13 -19.67 18.23 -8.26
C MET A 13 -18.27 18.35 -8.85
N LEU A 14 -18.27 18.37 -10.18
CA LEU A 14 -17.22 18.90 -11.05
C LEU A 14 -15.87 18.18 -10.93
N PHE A 15 -15.87 16.86 -11.09
CA PHE A 15 -14.83 16.30 -11.94
C PHE A 15 -15.24 16.69 -13.36
N GLU A 16 -14.45 17.48 -14.07
CA GLU A 16 -14.43 17.33 -15.53
C GLU A 16 -14.35 15.84 -15.79
N GLU A 17 -15.35 15.30 -16.49
CA GLU A 17 -15.42 13.86 -16.74
C GLU A 17 -14.12 13.47 -17.43
N ILE A 18 -13.18 12.88 -16.67
CA ILE A 18 -11.99 12.27 -17.25
C ILE A 18 -12.54 11.32 -18.30
N PRO A 19 -12.30 11.58 -19.60
CA PRO A 19 -13.01 10.88 -20.64
C PRO A 19 -12.77 9.39 -20.43
N PRO A 20 -13.84 8.57 -20.53
CA PRO A 20 -13.74 7.13 -20.44
C PRO A 20 -12.51 6.64 -21.22
N PRO A 21 -11.54 5.92 -20.60
CA PRO A 21 -10.56 5.21 -21.41
C PRO A 21 -11.35 4.34 -22.40
N HIS A 22 -10.97 4.42 -23.67
CA HIS A 22 -11.79 4.00 -24.80
C HIS A 22 -12.12 2.49 -24.83
N ASN A 23 -11.59 1.70 -23.88
CA ASN A 23 -11.92 0.30 -23.62
C ASN A 23 -11.92 0.07 -22.08
N LYS A 24 -13.09 -0.15 -21.48
CA LYS A 24 -13.37 0.32 -20.10
C LYS A 24 -13.64 -0.80 -19.08
N HIS A 25 -12.66 -1.63 -18.75
CA HIS A 25 -12.71 -2.46 -17.54
C HIS A 25 -11.86 -1.83 -16.44
N TRP A 26 -12.50 -1.43 -15.34
CA TRP A 26 -11.83 -0.96 -14.13
C TRP A 26 -11.62 -2.16 -13.22
N TYR A 27 -10.39 -2.40 -12.79
CA TYR A 27 -10.06 -3.46 -11.85
C TYR A 27 -9.86 -2.90 -10.46
N ASN A 28 -10.48 -3.51 -9.45
CA ASN A 28 -10.14 -3.21 -8.05
C ASN A 28 -8.81 -3.89 -7.71
N VAL A 29 -7.90 -3.14 -7.11
CA VAL A 29 -6.59 -3.65 -6.68
C VAL A 29 -6.56 -3.66 -5.15
N ILE A 30 -6.20 -4.80 -4.57
CA ILE A 30 -5.99 -4.95 -3.13
C ILE A 30 -4.56 -5.41 -2.93
N VAL A 31 -3.79 -4.65 -2.14
CA VAL A 31 -2.48 -5.05 -1.66
C VAL A 31 -2.64 -5.48 -0.21
N MET A 32 -2.33 -6.73 0.08
CA MET A 32 -2.42 -7.30 1.43
C MET A 32 -1.03 -7.65 1.93
N GLY A 33 -0.59 -6.98 2.98
CA GLY A 33 0.65 -7.30 3.69
C GLY A 33 0.39 -8.27 4.84
N LEU A 34 1.36 -9.17 5.10
CA LEU A 34 1.40 -10.01 6.28
C LEU A 34 2.70 -9.71 7.02
N ASP A 35 2.61 -9.35 8.30
CA ASP A 35 3.79 -9.00 9.07
C ASP A 35 4.57 -10.24 9.54
N ALA A 36 5.90 -10.13 9.49
CA ALA A 36 6.91 -11.09 9.91
C ALA A 36 6.82 -12.53 9.31
N ILE A 37 6.34 -12.67 8.07
CA ILE A 37 6.27 -13.98 7.38
C ILE A 37 7.32 -14.09 6.27
N SER A 38 8.20 -15.10 6.36
CA SER A 38 9.04 -15.52 5.22
C SER A 38 8.27 -16.48 4.30
N ARG A 39 8.74 -16.63 3.05
CA ARG A 39 8.17 -17.61 2.10
C ARG A 39 8.10 -19.02 2.68
N LEU A 40 9.18 -19.51 3.30
CA LEU A 40 9.21 -20.84 3.91
C LEU A 40 8.21 -20.95 5.07
N ASN A 41 8.10 -19.89 5.88
CA ASN A 41 7.13 -19.87 6.98
C ASN A 41 5.69 -19.89 6.45
N PHE A 42 5.38 -19.09 5.41
CA PHE A 42 4.05 -19.06 4.77
C PHE A 42 3.62 -20.45 4.28
N TYR A 43 4.54 -21.17 3.62
CA TYR A 43 4.29 -22.53 3.15
C TYR A 43 3.98 -23.52 4.29
N ARG A 44 4.64 -23.37 5.44
CA ARG A 44 4.48 -24.26 6.59
C ARG A 44 3.25 -23.96 7.42
N THR A 45 2.96 -22.68 7.67
CA THR A 45 1.90 -22.25 8.61
C THR A 45 0.56 -21.98 7.91
N MET A 46 0.56 -21.70 6.60
CA MET A 46 -0.65 -21.39 5.82
C MET A 46 -0.83 -22.32 4.60
N PRO A 47 -0.77 -23.66 4.75
CA PRO A 47 -0.81 -24.59 3.61
C PRO A 47 -2.13 -24.54 2.83
N LYS A 48 -3.25 -24.28 3.50
CA LYS A 48 -4.57 -24.11 2.85
C LYS A 48 -4.60 -22.87 1.94
N THR A 49 -3.99 -21.77 2.38
CA THR A 49 -3.89 -20.53 1.61
C THR A 49 -3.01 -20.72 0.38
N VAL A 50 -1.87 -21.39 0.55
CA VAL A 50 -0.95 -21.71 -0.56
C VAL A 50 -1.66 -22.58 -1.62
N ALA A 51 -2.38 -23.62 -1.20
CA ALA A 51 -3.14 -24.47 -2.12
C ALA A 51 -4.22 -23.67 -2.88
N TYR A 52 -4.95 -22.80 -2.18
CA TYR A 52 -5.95 -21.92 -2.78
C TYR A 52 -5.35 -20.96 -3.81
N LEU A 53 -4.24 -20.28 -3.47
CA LEU A 53 -3.56 -19.36 -4.38
C LEU A 53 -3.06 -20.06 -5.64
N LYS A 54 -2.45 -21.26 -5.50
CA LYS A 54 -2.03 -22.07 -6.64
C LYS A 54 -3.19 -22.48 -7.54
N MET A 55 -4.30 -22.92 -6.94
CA MET A 55 -5.53 -23.24 -7.68
C MET A 55 -6.09 -22.04 -8.45
N LYS A 56 -5.97 -20.82 -7.90
CA LYS A 56 -6.39 -19.57 -8.56
C LYS A 56 -5.39 -19.06 -9.59
N GLY A 57 -4.29 -19.76 -9.84
CA GLY A 57 -3.27 -19.35 -10.79
C GLY A 57 -2.46 -18.14 -10.32
N ALA A 58 -2.33 -17.94 -8.99
CA ALA A 58 -1.51 -16.87 -8.46
C ALA A 58 -0.04 -17.06 -8.87
N VAL A 59 0.59 -15.96 -9.29
CA VAL A 59 2.00 -15.95 -9.65
C VAL A 59 2.84 -15.74 -8.40
N GLU A 60 3.76 -16.67 -8.15
CA GLU A 60 4.73 -16.55 -7.06
C GLU A 60 6.04 -15.93 -7.56
N PHE A 61 6.47 -14.84 -6.92
CA PHE A 61 7.72 -14.16 -7.26
C PHE A 61 8.92 -14.84 -6.60
N MET A 62 9.45 -15.86 -7.27
CA MET A 62 10.65 -16.56 -6.82
C MET A 62 11.86 -15.62 -6.83
N GLY A 63 12.63 -15.60 -5.74
CA GLY A 63 13.80 -14.73 -5.59
C GLY A 63 13.48 -13.29 -5.17
N TYR A 64 12.20 -12.94 -4.97
CA TYR A 64 11.82 -11.67 -4.35
C TYR A 64 12.25 -11.64 -2.88
N ASN A 65 12.99 -10.60 -2.50
CA ASN A 65 13.58 -10.45 -1.18
C ASN A 65 13.20 -9.10 -0.56
N LYS A 66 13.29 -9.05 0.78
CA LYS A 66 13.14 -7.81 1.55
C LYS A 66 14.30 -6.85 1.22
N VAL A 67 14.02 -5.55 1.26
CA VAL A 67 14.99 -4.46 1.08
C VAL A 67 15.69 -4.14 2.40
N GLY A 68 14.97 -4.17 3.52
CA GLY A 68 15.50 -3.83 4.83
C GLY A 68 15.01 -4.77 5.94
N ASP A 69 15.44 -4.51 7.17
CA ASP A 69 15.15 -5.42 8.27
C ASP A 69 13.72 -5.31 8.81
N ASN A 70 13.21 -4.08 8.90
CA ASN A 70 11.92 -3.78 9.52
C ASN A 70 10.84 -3.46 8.47
N THR A 71 9.60 -3.33 8.92
CA THR A 71 8.44 -3.06 8.07
C THR A 71 8.57 -1.78 7.25
N PHE A 72 9.04 -0.68 7.86
CA PHE A 72 9.15 0.63 7.22
C PHE A 72 10.01 0.63 5.93
N PRO A 73 11.28 0.20 5.91
CA PRO A 73 12.08 0.19 4.68
C PRO A 73 11.47 -0.62 3.55
N ASN A 74 10.87 -1.76 3.90
CA ASN A 74 10.28 -2.66 2.92
C ASN A 74 9.03 -2.05 2.29
N LEU A 75 8.14 -1.47 3.09
CA LEU A 75 6.92 -0.84 2.60
C LEU A 75 7.18 0.49 1.91
N ALA A 76 8.16 1.28 2.37
CA ALA A 76 8.56 2.49 1.68
C ALA A 76 9.07 2.18 0.26
N ALA A 77 9.94 1.17 0.10
CA ALA A 77 10.42 0.76 -1.22
C ALA A 77 9.27 0.33 -2.16
N VAL A 78 8.32 -0.46 -1.67
CA VAL A 78 7.18 -0.94 -2.48
C VAL A 78 6.18 0.16 -2.82
N LEU A 79 5.87 1.04 -1.86
CA LEU A 79 4.77 1.99 -1.98
C LEU A 79 5.20 3.35 -2.53
N LEU A 80 6.47 3.75 -2.32
CA LEU A 80 7.02 5.02 -2.77
C LEU A 80 8.04 4.85 -3.90
N GLY A 81 8.63 3.66 -4.06
CA GLY A 81 9.69 3.43 -5.04
C GLY A 81 11.02 4.11 -4.68
N VAL A 82 11.23 4.44 -3.41
CA VAL A 82 12.45 5.08 -2.90
C VAL A 82 13.06 4.28 -1.76
N GLN A 83 14.37 4.34 -1.62
CA GLN A 83 15.09 3.72 -0.50
C GLN A 83 15.11 4.63 0.74
N ASP A 84 15.37 4.05 1.92
CA ASP A 84 15.39 4.78 3.19
C ASP A 84 16.30 6.01 3.20
N ALA A 85 17.48 5.90 2.57
CA ALA A 85 18.44 7.01 2.50
C ALA A 85 17.89 8.21 1.69
N GLU A 86 17.09 7.95 0.66
CA GLU A 86 16.48 8.99 -0.18
C GLU A 86 15.25 9.61 0.49
N LEU A 87 14.54 8.87 1.35
CA LEU A 87 13.42 9.43 2.12
C LEU A 87 13.87 10.61 2.98
N GLN A 88 15.07 10.55 3.56
CA GLN A 88 15.64 11.60 4.42
C GLN A 88 15.94 12.91 3.68
N THR A 89 15.91 12.93 2.35
CA THR A 89 16.15 14.16 1.57
C THR A 89 14.93 14.57 0.75
N THR A 90 13.99 13.66 0.53
CA THR A 90 12.81 13.90 -0.32
C THR A 90 11.53 14.05 0.49
N CYS A 91 11.20 13.04 1.29
CA CYS A 91 9.88 12.79 1.84
C CYS A 91 9.77 13.12 3.32
N TRP A 92 10.84 12.88 4.05
CA TRP A 92 10.94 13.06 5.49
C TRP A 92 12.27 13.74 5.85
N PRO A 93 12.50 14.99 5.42
CA PRO A 93 13.78 15.67 5.57
C PRO A 93 14.08 16.18 6.99
N HIS A 94 13.07 16.22 7.86
CA HIS A 94 13.22 16.64 9.24
C HIS A 94 12.18 15.97 10.13
N THR A 95 12.40 15.95 11.44
CA THR A 95 11.61 15.17 12.41
C THR A 95 10.11 15.50 12.45
N ARG A 96 9.72 16.73 12.09
CA ARG A 96 8.32 17.18 12.02
C ARG A 96 7.67 17.03 10.62
N ALA A 97 8.37 16.47 9.64
CA ALA A 97 7.81 16.29 8.31
C ALA A 97 6.76 15.17 8.33
N THR A 98 5.68 15.35 7.57
CA THR A 98 4.66 14.31 7.35
C THR A 98 4.89 13.66 5.98
N PHE A 99 4.38 12.45 5.81
CA PHE A 99 4.44 11.74 4.52
C PHE A 99 3.36 12.18 3.53
N ASP A 100 2.57 13.23 3.85
CA ASP A 100 1.41 13.64 3.06
C ASP A 100 1.78 14.08 1.63
N ASN A 101 3.00 14.57 1.43
CA ASN A 101 3.50 15.05 0.13
C ASN A 101 4.34 14.00 -0.61
N CYS A 102 4.38 12.76 -0.11
CA CYS A 102 5.18 11.70 -0.71
C CYS A 102 4.50 11.07 -1.94
N PRO A 103 5.29 10.60 -2.94
CA PRO A 103 4.76 10.07 -4.19
C PRO A 103 4.28 8.63 -4.06
N PHE A 104 3.39 8.36 -3.11
CA PHE A 104 2.85 7.03 -2.91
C PHE A 104 2.12 6.53 -4.16
N ILE A 105 2.19 5.23 -4.41
CA ILE A 105 1.54 4.58 -5.54
C ILE A 105 0.03 4.90 -5.58
N TRP A 106 -0.62 5.04 -4.42
CA TRP A 106 -2.03 5.40 -4.36
C TRP A 106 -2.33 6.82 -4.84
N GLU A 107 -1.40 7.78 -4.79
CA GLU A 107 -1.63 9.09 -5.39
C GLU A 107 -1.77 8.98 -6.91
N ARG A 108 -1.02 8.06 -7.54
CA ARG A 108 -1.18 7.78 -8.98
C ARG A 108 -2.55 7.17 -9.28
N PHE A 109 -3.01 6.21 -8.48
CA PHE A 109 -4.34 5.61 -8.60
C PHE A 109 -5.45 6.66 -8.39
N LYS A 110 -5.31 7.52 -7.38
CA LYS A 110 -6.23 8.61 -7.07
C LYS A 110 -6.33 9.62 -8.22
N ASN A 111 -5.20 9.99 -8.83
CA ASN A 111 -5.17 10.92 -9.97
C ASN A 111 -5.90 10.38 -11.21
N ILE A 112 -5.99 9.06 -11.37
CA ILE A 112 -6.76 8.41 -12.45
C ILE A 112 -8.18 8.01 -12.02
N GLY A 113 -8.67 8.51 -10.88
CA GLY A 113 -10.06 8.39 -10.44
C GLY A 113 -10.38 7.23 -9.49
N TYR A 114 -9.39 6.55 -8.93
CA TYR A 114 -9.63 5.49 -7.94
C TYR A 114 -9.84 6.05 -6.54
N TYR A 115 -10.74 5.41 -5.79
CA TYR A 115 -10.75 5.53 -4.35
C TYR A 115 -9.61 4.72 -3.75
N THR A 116 -8.87 5.33 -2.83
CA THR A 116 -7.71 4.72 -2.18
C THR A 116 -7.88 4.75 -0.67
N ALA A 117 -7.38 3.71 -0.01
CA ALA A 117 -7.38 3.58 1.44
C ALA A 117 -6.16 2.76 1.88
N LEU A 118 -5.57 3.16 3.00
CA LEU A 118 -4.58 2.39 3.74
C LEU A 118 -5.20 1.96 5.06
N ALA A 119 -4.96 0.71 5.45
CA ALA A 119 -5.42 0.15 6.71
C ALA A 119 -4.30 -0.66 7.35
N GLU A 120 -4.07 -0.43 8.64
CA GLU A 120 -3.16 -1.21 9.46
C GLU A 120 -3.94 -1.71 10.70
N ASP A 121 -3.55 -2.86 11.23
CA ASP A 121 -4.20 -3.48 12.38
C ASP A 121 -3.71 -2.92 13.72
N ASN A 122 -2.61 -2.15 13.73
CA ASN A 122 -2.04 -1.54 14.93
C ASN A 122 -1.80 -0.03 14.77
N ALA A 123 -2.63 0.78 15.45
CA ALA A 123 -2.50 2.24 15.41
C ALA A 123 -1.24 2.77 16.11
N LYS A 124 -0.71 2.08 17.13
CA LYS A 124 0.47 2.54 17.89
C LYS A 124 1.79 2.22 17.18
N LEU A 125 1.80 1.15 16.39
CA LEU A 125 2.96 0.68 15.63
C LEU A 125 2.78 0.89 14.12
N GLY A 126 1.91 1.84 13.72
CA GLY A 126 1.63 2.10 12.30
C GLY A 126 2.91 2.43 11.54
N THR A 127 3.08 1.85 10.36
CA THR A 127 4.36 1.85 9.61
C THR A 127 4.92 3.26 9.43
N PHE A 128 4.06 4.22 9.12
CA PHE A 128 4.46 5.60 8.82
C PHE A 128 4.40 6.55 10.03
N ASN A 129 3.98 6.07 11.20
CA ASN A 129 3.85 6.88 12.43
C ASN A 129 4.79 6.40 13.55
N PHE A 130 5.15 5.10 13.58
CA PHE A 130 5.97 4.54 14.65
C PHE A 130 7.34 5.25 14.76
N GLY A 131 7.63 5.75 15.97
CA GLY A 131 8.86 6.47 16.29
C GLY A 131 8.98 7.86 15.65
N LYS A 132 7.89 8.41 15.09
CA LYS A 132 7.88 9.72 14.43
C LYS A 132 6.95 10.69 15.16
N ILE A 133 7.17 11.99 14.94
CA ILE A 133 6.34 13.04 15.52
C ILE A 133 5.11 13.20 14.63
N GLY A 134 3.98 12.61 15.04
CA GLY A 134 2.72 12.64 14.29
C GLY A 134 1.98 11.33 14.40
#